data_AF-A0AAN7DT93-F1
#
_entry.id   AF-A0AAN7DT93-F1
#
_cell.length_a   1.000
_cell.length_b   1.000
_cell.length_c   1.000
_cell.angle_alpha   90.00
_cell.angle_beta   90.00
_cell.angle_gamma   90.00
#
_symmetry.space_group_name_H-M   'P 1'
#
loop_
_entity.id
_entity.type
_entity.pdbx_description
1 polymer ?
#
loop_
_entity_poly.entity_id
_entity_poly.type
_entity_poly.pdbx_seq_one_letter_code
_entity_poly.pdbx_strand_id
1 'polypeptide(L)'
;MLGKIGYGTVSEAMAYKVPFIFIRRDYFNEEPYLREMLEYYQGGVEMARRDMLSGCWIPYLERAVNLKPCYEGGTNGGELAAHIIQDTAVGKNCVR
;
A
#
# COMPACT_ATOMS: atom_id res chain seq x y z
N MET A 1 0.38 6.67 8.39
CA MET A 1 1.11 5.44 8.73
C MET A 1 2.59 5.60 8.35
N LEU A 2 3.53 5.03 9.11
CA LEU A 2 4.96 5.03 8.78
C LEU A 2 5.51 3.61 8.82
N GLY A 3 6.29 3.19 7.81
CA GLY A 3 6.81 1.84 7.75
C GLY A 3 7.65 1.50 6.52
N LYS A 4 7.90 0.20 6.33
CA LYS A 4 8.56 -0.32 5.11
C LYS A 4 7.54 -0.59 4.04
N ILE A 5 7.91 -0.33 2.79
CA ILE A 5 7.06 -0.68 1.64
C ILE A 5 6.93 -2.20 1.50
N GLY A 6 5.72 -2.67 1.22
CA GLY A 6 5.38 -4.08 1.06
C GLY A 6 3.90 -4.26 0.75
N TYR A 7 3.52 -5.43 0.25
CA TYR A 7 2.17 -5.69 -0.26
C TYR A 7 1.07 -5.37 0.75
N GLY A 8 1.11 -5.99 1.94
CA GLY A 8 0.09 -5.81 2.97
C GLY A 8 -0.01 -4.36 3.43
N THR A 9 1.13 -3.74 3.73
CA THR A 9 1.16 -2.35 4.19
C THR A 9 0.61 -1.39 3.14
N VAL A 10 0.98 -1.56 1.87
CA VAL A 10 0.46 -0.72 0.77
C VAL A 10 -1.01 -0.99 0.56
N SER A 11 -1.45 -2.25 0.51
CA SER A 11 -2.86 -2.57 0.33
C SER A 11 -3.73 -1.99 1.44
N GLU A 12 -3.29 -2.06 2.70
CA GLU A 12 -4.01 -1.50 3.85
C GLU A 12 -4.01 0.03 3.83
N ALA A 13 -2.85 0.66 3.57
CA ALA A 13 -2.77 2.12 3.45
C ALA A 13 -3.76 2.67 2.43
N MET A 14 -3.81 2.01 1.27
CA MET A 14 -4.62 2.42 0.13
C MET A 14 -6.10 2.16 0.39
N ALA A 15 -6.43 0.95 0.85
CA ALA A 15 -7.76 0.52 1.25
C ALA A 15 -8.43 1.49 2.23
N TYR A 16 -7.69 1.92 3.27
CA TYR A 16 -8.19 2.82 4.29
C TYR A 16 -7.91 4.30 4.00
N LYS A 17 -7.37 4.63 2.82
CA LYS A 17 -7.02 6.00 2.42
C LYS A 17 -6.15 6.72 3.46
N VAL A 18 -5.22 5.99 4.08
CA VAL A 18 -4.29 6.51 5.10
C VAL A 18 -2.98 6.93 4.42
N PRO A 19 -2.55 8.20 4.52
CA PRO A 19 -1.25 8.63 4.01
C PRO A 19 -0.11 7.78 4.58
N PHE A 20 0.73 7.25 3.69
CA PHE A 20 1.79 6.31 4.04
C PHE A 20 3.18 6.88 3.77
N ILE A 21 3.93 7.12 4.85
CA ILE A 21 5.34 7.48 4.75
C ILE A 21 6.15 6.19 4.74
N PHE A 22 6.88 5.93 3.66
CA PHE A 22 7.55 4.65 3.46
C PHE A 22 9.04 4.79 3.23
N ILE A 23 9.78 3.76 3.63
CA ILE A 23 11.20 3.61 3.35
C ILE A 23 11.37 2.51 2.32
N ARG A 24 12.28 2.75 1.37
CA ARG A 24 12.65 1.79 0.33
C ARG A 24 13.21 0.50 0.91
N ARG A 25 13.04 -0.60 0.16
CA ARG A 25 13.56 -1.91 0.49
C ARG A 25 14.50 -2.37 -0.62
N ASP A 26 15.77 -2.47 -0.28
CA ASP A 26 16.79 -2.99 -1.18
C ASP A 26 16.45 -4.45 -1.57
N TYR A 27 16.67 -4.81 -2.83
CA TYR A 27 16.41 -6.15 -3.39
C TYR A 27 14.95 -6.64 -3.30
N PHE A 28 13.99 -5.70 -3.32
CA PHE A 28 12.57 -6.04 -3.45
C PHE A 28 12.09 -5.71 -4.87
N ASN A 29 11.91 -6.74 -5.69
CA ASN A 29 11.64 -6.59 -7.12
C ASN A 29 10.36 -5.80 -7.41
N GLU A 30 9.35 -5.93 -6.55
CA GLU A 30 8.06 -5.30 -6.74
C GLU A 30 7.95 -3.90 -6.08
N GLU A 31 9.01 -3.45 -5.41
CA GLU A 31 9.11 -2.10 -4.85
C GLU A 31 8.75 -1.00 -5.86
N PRO A 32 9.24 -1.03 -7.13
CA PRO A 32 8.94 0.03 -8.08
C PRO A 32 7.45 0.14 -8.41
N TYR A 33 6.76 -0.99 -8.57
CA TYR A 33 5.33 -1.01 -8.90
C TYR A 33 4.47 -0.55 -7.72
N LEU A 34 4.83 -0.94 -6.50
CA LEU A 34 4.14 -0.47 -5.30
C LEU A 34 4.38 1.03 -5.06
N ARG A 35 5.58 1.53 -5.37
CA ARG A 35 5.90 2.96 -5.29
C ARG A 35 5.06 3.76 -6.29
N GLU A 36 5.02 3.30 -7.53
CA GLU A 36 4.23 3.92 -8.60
C GLU A 36 2.74 3.97 -8.24
N MET A 37 2.21 2.89 -7.67
CA MET A 37 0.84 2.86 -7.15
C MET A 37 0.60 3.94 -6.08
N LEU A 38 1.48 4.03 -5.07
CA LEU A 38 1.34 5.04 -4.01
C LEU A 38 1.42 6.47 -4.56
N GLU A 39 2.25 6.72 -5.56
CA GLU A 39 2.38 8.03 -6.20
C GLU A 39 1.14 8.37 -7.03
N TYR A 40 0.70 7.44 -7.88
CA TYR A 40 -0.47 7.62 -8.75
C TYR A 40 -1.73 7.98 -7.96
N TYR A 41 -1.97 7.29 -6.85
CA TYR A 41 -3.14 7.52 -6.01
C TYR A 41 -2.92 8.53 -4.88
N GLN A 42 -1.81 9.28 -4.90
CA GLN A 42 -1.48 10.28 -3.87
C GLN A 42 -1.51 9.70 -2.43
N GLY A 43 -1.12 8.43 -2.31
CA GLY A 43 -1.22 7.63 -1.09
C GLY A 43 0.04 7.61 -0.24
N GLY A 44 1.20 8.05 -0.75
CA GLY A 44 2.45 7.93 -0.01
C GLY A 44 3.52 8.98 -0.24
N VAL A 45 4.44 9.04 0.72
CA VAL A 45 5.64 9.88 0.73
C VAL A 45 6.85 9.00 0.97
N GLU A 46 7.82 8.99 0.05
CA GLU A 46 9.08 8.31 0.28
C GLU A 46 9.95 9.09 1.29
N MET A 47 10.48 8.39 2.29
CA MET A 47 11.50 8.87 3.22
C MET A 47 12.82 8.13 3.00
N ALA A 48 13.91 8.89 2.88
CA ALA A 48 15.25 8.31 2.82
C ALA A 48 15.60 7.59 4.14
N ARG A 49 16.25 6.42 4.04
CA ARG A 49 16.67 5.63 5.22
C ARG A 49 17.47 6.45 6.23
N ARG A 50 18.36 7.32 5.76
CA ARG A 50 19.17 8.20 6.62
C ARG A 50 18.28 9.10 7.50
N ASP A 51 17.23 9.68 6.91
CA ASP A 51 16.36 10.66 7.58
C ASP A 51 15.45 9.95 8.58
N MET A 52 15.07 8.70 8.29
CA MET A 52 14.41 7.83 9.26
C MET A 52 15.30 7.63 10.49
N LEU A 53 16.56 7.22 10.29
CA LEU A 53 17.47 6.90 11.37
C LEU A 53 17.92 8.13 12.18
N SER A 54 17.98 9.30 11.54
CA SER A 54 18.36 10.54 12.20
C SER A 54 17.18 11.27 12.86
N GLY A 55 15.95 10.77 12.74
CA GLY A 55 14.76 11.42 13.30
C GLY A 55 14.25 12.64 12.51
N CYS A 56 14.75 12.87 11.30
CA CYS A 56 14.39 14.01 10.45
C CYS A 56 13.02 13.82 9.76
N TRP A 57 11.96 13.60 10.54
CA TRP A 57 10.67 13.14 10.02
C TRP A 57 9.69 14.27 9.70
N ILE A 58 9.84 15.43 10.35
CA ILE A 58 8.94 16.59 10.22
C ILE A 58 8.58 16.91 8.75
N PRO A 59 9.52 17.11 7.81
CA PRO A 59 9.17 17.49 6.44
C PRO A 59 8.36 16.40 5.70
N TYR A 60 8.53 15.13 6.09
CA TYR A 60 7.78 14.02 5.51
C TYR A 60 6.37 13.91 6.10
N LEU A 61 6.22 14.20 7.40
CA LEU A 61 4.94 14.27 8.08
C LEU A 61 4.08 15.42 7.54
N GLU A 62 4.67 16.60 7.38
CA GLU A 62 3.97 17.76 6.80
C GLU A 62 3.48 17.47 5.38
N ARG A 63 4.30 16.82 4.55
CA ARG A 63 3.87 16.36 3.21
C ARG A 63 2.75 15.34 3.30
N ALA A 64 2.85 14.36 4.19
CA ALA A 64 1.86 13.29 4.31
C ALA A 64 0.48 13.78 4.77
N VAL A 65 0.42 14.78 5.67
CA VAL A 65 -0.84 15.38 6.14
C VAL A 65 -1.58 16.11 5.02
N ASN A 66 -0.86 16.60 4.01
CA ASN A 66 -1.44 17.28 2.87
C ASN A 66 -1.84 16.34 1.71
N LEU A 67 -1.52 15.04 1.81
CA LEU A 67 -1.93 14.06 0.80
C LEU A 67 -3.45 13.83 0.85
N LYS A 68 -4.02 13.53 -0.32
CA LYS A 68 -5.43 13.17 -0.49
C LYS A 68 -5.52 11.82 -1.21
N PRO A 69 -5.34 10.70 -0.51
CA PRO A 69 -5.39 9.38 -1.13
C PRO A 69 -6.73 9.16 -1.84
N CYS A 70 -6.69 8.80 -3.12
CA CYS A 70 -7.87 8.69 -3.99
C CYS A 70 -8.13 7.26 -4.48
N TYR A 71 -7.63 6.26 -3.74
CA TYR A 71 -7.88 4.87 -4.06
C TYR A 71 -9.33 4.46 -3.72
N GLU A 72 -10.06 4.03 -4.75
CA GLU A 72 -11.45 3.56 -4.62
C GLU A 72 -11.58 2.03 -4.81
N GLY A 73 -10.47 1.30 -4.82
CA GLY A 73 -10.51 -0.16 -4.82
C GLY A 73 -10.99 -0.71 -3.47
N GLY A 74 -11.76 -1.79 -3.50
CA GLY A 74 -12.33 -2.40 -2.31
C GLY A 74 -11.28 -3.03 -1.38
N THR A 75 -11.62 -3.12 -0.10
CA THR A 75 -10.82 -3.79 0.94
C THR A 75 -11.09 -5.31 1.01
N ASN A 76 -11.79 -5.85 0.01
CA ASN A 76 -12.47 -7.14 0.09
C ASN A 76 -11.62 -8.32 -0.37
N GLY A 77 -10.28 -8.22 -0.39
CA GLY A 77 -9.42 -9.31 -0.85
C GLY A 77 -9.67 -10.64 -0.11
N GLY A 78 -9.96 -10.57 1.19
CA GLY A 78 -10.33 -11.75 1.99
C GLY A 78 -11.71 -12.31 1.64
N GLU A 79 -12.71 -11.46 1.43
CA GLU A 79 -14.05 -11.87 0.99
C GLU A 79 -14.01 -12.47 -0.42
N LEU A 80 -13.26 -11.85 -1.34
CA LEU A 80 -13.02 -12.36 -2.68
C LEU A 80 -12.33 -13.72 -2.64
N ALA A 81 -11.28 -13.88 -1.82
CA ALA A 81 -10.60 -15.16 -1.64
C ALA A 81 -11.54 -16.22 -1.05
N ALA A 82 -12.34 -15.87 -0.05
CA ALA A 82 -13.35 -16.75 0.54
C ALA A 82 -14.40 -17.18 -0.50
N HIS A 83 -14.88 -16.24 -1.31
CA HIS A 83 -15.80 -16.54 -2.42
C HIS A 83 -15.17 -17.46 -3.46
N ILE A 84 -13.93 -17.21 -3.87
CA ILE A 84 -13.21 -18.08 -4.81
C ILE A 84 -13.05 -19.50 -4.24
N ILE A 85 -12.68 -19.62 -2.97
CA ILE A 85 -12.56 -20.93 -2.29
C ILE A 85 -13.91 -21.63 -2.23
N GLN A 86 -14.97 -20.90 -1.87
CA GLN A 86 -16.33 -21.44 -1.79
C GLN A 86 -16.81 -21.91 -3.17
N ASP A 87 -16.68 -21.07 -4.20
CA ASP A 87 -17.09 -21.38 -5.57
C ASP A 87 -16.31 -22.56 -6.16
N THR A 88 -15.01 -22.64 -5.87
CA THR A 88 -14.19 -23.81 -6.22
C THR A 88 -14.69 -25.07 -5.51
N ALA A 89 -15.04 -24.99 -4.22
CA ALA A 89 -15.54 -26.12 -3.44
C ALA A 89 -16.92 -26.62 -3.92
N VAL A 90 -17.80 -25.74 -4.40
CA VAL A 90 -19.08 -26.13 -5.01
C VAL A 90 -18.97 -26.50 -6.49
N GLY A 91 -17.76 -26.55 -7.05
CA GLY A 91 -17.52 -26.98 -8.44
C GLY A 91 -17.93 -25.96 -9.49
N LYS A 92 -18.09 -24.68 -9.13
CA LYS A 92 -18.26 -23.62 -10.10
C LYS A 92 -16.90 -23.31 -10.72
N ASN A 93 -16.76 -23.53 -12.02
CA ASN A 93 -15.59 -23.09 -12.76
C ASN A 93 -15.59 -21.55 -12.78
N CYS A 94 -14.57 -20.93 -12.18
CA CYS A 94 -14.31 -19.51 -12.36
C CYS A 94 -14.09 -19.27 -13.87
N VAL A 95 -15.08 -18.65 -14.53
CA VAL A 95 -14.88 -18.11 -15.87
C VAL A 95 -13.92 -16.93 -15.70
N ARG A 96 -12.78 -17.03 -16.36
CA ARG A 96 -11.65 -16.11 -16.31
C ARG A 96 -11.95 -14.83 -17.08
#